data_AF-A0A7X9GL06-F1
#
_entry.id   AF-A0A7X9GL06-F1
#
_cell.length_a   1.000
_cell.length_b   1.000
_cell.length_c   1.000
_cell.angle_alpha   90.00
_cell.angle_beta   90.00
_cell.angle_gamma   90.00
#
_symmetry.space_group_name_H-M   'P 1'
#
loop_
_entity.id
_entity.type
_entity.pdbx_description
1 polymer ?
#
loop_
_entity_poly.entity_id
_entity_poly.type
_entity_poly.pdbx_seq_one_letter_code
_entity_poly.pdbx_strand_id
1 'polypeptide(L)'
;LKTLKNNGITLSVATNPTYFDEGNPGEKGWDYLTAQTGGKLYDSTSSDYTALMEQISYDVNFDINTKMADTPDNLNIISSVRKQLNALINIMAREVNRLHLSGKTLTGNDGGLFFEAIDNTRPIELGNIKINDALMDVNNIAASTSDANGDNRIALQIANLRNVDLMTGNKKVLSLDTYYQFIILDVGNKGYEADNMAESYRNLVLQADGMRQSVMGVSLDEEMTNMIKYKYAYNANSKLIDVVNQMLETVIFHLG
;
A
#
# COMPACT_ATOMS: atom_id res chain seq x y z
N LEU A 1 -36.46 -24.22 -14.80
CA LEU A 1 -35.66 -25.16 -13.97
C LEU A 1 -34.67 -25.97 -14.79
N LYS A 2 -35.09 -26.75 -15.81
CA LYS A 2 -34.15 -27.44 -16.71
C LYS A 2 -33.13 -26.51 -17.37
N THR A 3 -33.54 -25.32 -17.79
CA THR A 3 -32.63 -24.30 -18.31
C THR A 3 -31.59 -23.84 -17.28
N LEU A 4 -31.98 -23.66 -16.02
CA LEU A 4 -31.04 -23.27 -14.95
C LEU A 4 -30.01 -24.37 -14.72
N LYS A 5 -30.47 -25.62 -14.61
CA LYS A 5 -29.59 -26.79 -14.47
C LYS A 5 -28.64 -26.95 -15.66
N ASN A 6 -29.12 -26.74 -16.89
CA ASN A 6 -28.30 -26.81 -18.09
C ASN A 6 -27.26 -25.68 -18.17
N ASN A 7 -27.49 -24.56 -17.48
CA ASN A 7 -26.53 -23.46 -17.33
C ASN A 7 -25.66 -23.61 -16.06
N GLY A 8 -25.71 -24.76 -15.37
CA GLY A 8 -24.92 -25.03 -14.16
C GLY A 8 -25.39 -24.28 -12.91
N ILE A 9 -26.59 -23.68 -12.94
CA ILE A 9 -27.14 -22.93 -11.81
C ILE A 9 -27.93 -23.89 -10.90
N THR A 10 -27.48 -24.02 -9.66
CA THR A 10 -28.14 -24.80 -8.60
C THR A 10 -28.86 -23.87 -7.63
N LEU A 11 -30.04 -24.28 -7.14
CA LEU A 11 -30.74 -23.59 -6.05
C LEU A 11 -30.65 -24.48 -4.81
N SER A 12 -30.01 -23.98 -3.76
CA SER A 12 -30.04 -24.59 -2.43
C SER A 12 -30.81 -23.69 -1.47
N VAL A 13 -31.52 -24.27 -0.51
CA VAL A 13 -32.40 -23.54 0.40
C VAL A 13 -31.95 -23.79 1.83
N ALA A 14 -31.88 -22.73 2.63
CA ALA A 14 -31.57 -22.82 4.05
C ALA A 14 -32.82 -22.49 4.87
N THR A 15 -33.42 -23.51 5.48
CA THR A 15 -34.67 -23.36 6.23
C THR A 15 -34.84 -24.51 7.23
N ASN A 16 -35.86 -24.43 8.09
CA ASN A 16 -36.29 -25.58 8.87
C ASN A 16 -36.88 -26.65 7.91
N PRO A 17 -36.49 -27.93 8.03
CA PRO A 17 -37.00 -29.00 7.18
C PRO A 17 -38.53 -29.04 7.05
N THR A 18 -39.26 -28.63 8.10
CA THR A 18 -40.72 -28.55 8.06
C THR A 18 -41.23 -27.64 6.93
N TYR A 19 -40.56 -26.51 6.69
CA TYR A 19 -40.93 -25.56 5.64
C TYR A 19 -40.36 -25.90 4.25
N PHE A 20 -39.54 -26.93 4.15
CA PHE A 20 -38.88 -27.29 2.89
C PHE A 20 -39.84 -27.93 1.89
N ASP A 21 -40.71 -28.81 2.40
CA ASP A 21 -41.71 -29.52 1.60
C ASP A 21 -43.07 -28.80 1.59
N GLU A 22 -43.24 -27.78 2.43
CA GLU A 22 -44.48 -27.00 2.54
C GLU A 22 -44.66 -26.04 1.36
N GLY A 23 -45.92 -25.97 0.88
CA GLY A 23 -46.39 -24.99 -0.09
C GLY A 23 -47.87 -24.71 0.15
N ASN A 24 -48.38 -23.57 -0.32
CA ASN A 24 -49.81 -23.31 -0.27
C ASN A 24 -50.57 -24.36 -1.10
N PRO A 25 -51.88 -24.58 -0.85
CA PRO A 25 -52.67 -25.51 -1.66
C PRO A 25 -52.57 -25.19 -3.16
N GLY A 26 -51.98 -26.12 -3.93
CA GLY A 26 -51.75 -25.97 -5.37
C GLY A 26 -50.34 -25.52 -5.77
N GLU A 27 -49.50 -25.14 -4.81
CA GLU A 27 -48.10 -24.77 -5.02
C GLU A 27 -47.16 -25.95 -4.71
N LYS A 28 -45.97 -25.91 -5.31
CA LYS A 28 -44.89 -26.85 -5.03
C LYS A 28 -43.94 -26.25 -3.99
N GLY A 29 -43.49 -27.06 -3.04
CA GLY A 29 -42.51 -26.66 -2.03
C GLY A 29 -41.12 -26.37 -2.61
N TRP A 30 -40.20 -25.99 -1.74
CA TRP A 30 -38.81 -25.72 -2.10
C TRP A 30 -38.07 -26.98 -2.56
N ASP A 31 -38.50 -28.15 -2.08
CA ASP A 31 -38.06 -29.48 -2.52
C ASP A 31 -38.13 -29.65 -4.04
N TYR A 32 -39.22 -29.17 -4.66
CA TYR A 32 -39.42 -29.28 -6.10
C TYR A 32 -38.37 -28.46 -6.87
N LEU A 33 -38.04 -27.26 -6.39
CA LEU A 33 -37.08 -26.37 -7.06
C LEU A 33 -35.64 -26.86 -6.87
N THR A 34 -35.29 -27.26 -5.65
CA THR A 34 -33.95 -27.77 -5.30
C THR A 34 -33.66 -29.09 -6.03
N ALA A 35 -34.59 -30.05 -6.06
CA ALA A 35 -34.44 -31.31 -6.78
C ALA A 35 -34.26 -31.13 -8.30
N GLN A 36 -34.97 -30.18 -8.90
CA GLN A 36 -34.90 -29.93 -10.35
C GLN A 36 -33.64 -29.17 -10.78
N THR A 37 -33.00 -28.45 -9.86
CA THR A 37 -31.75 -27.73 -10.12
C THR A 37 -30.51 -28.47 -9.62
N GLY A 38 -30.68 -29.48 -8.75
CA GLY A 38 -29.59 -30.26 -8.17
C GLY A 38 -28.93 -29.60 -6.96
N GLY A 39 -29.61 -28.67 -6.28
CA GLY A 39 -29.15 -28.14 -5.00
C GLY A 39 -29.62 -28.96 -3.81
N LYS A 40 -29.33 -28.49 -2.59
CA LYS A 40 -29.65 -29.20 -1.34
C LYS A 40 -30.37 -28.32 -0.32
N LEU A 41 -31.00 -28.96 0.67
CA LEU A 41 -31.49 -28.31 1.88
C LEU A 41 -30.33 -28.14 2.87
N TYR A 42 -30.13 -26.93 3.37
CA TYR A 42 -29.36 -26.65 4.57
C TYR A 42 -30.35 -26.51 5.73
N ASP A 43 -30.44 -27.53 6.56
CA ASP A 43 -31.31 -27.51 7.74
C ASP A 43 -30.77 -26.50 8.76
N SER A 44 -31.55 -25.46 9.04
CA SER A 44 -31.22 -24.39 9.99
C SER A 44 -30.86 -24.85 11.41
N THR A 45 -31.24 -26.08 11.78
CA THR A 45 -30.95 -26.69 13.09
C THR A 45 -29.75 -27.64 13.06
N SER A 46 -29.21 -27.90 11.88
CA SER A 46 -28.10 -28.82 11.65
C SER A 46 -26.74 -28.13 11.62
N SER A 47 -25.68 -28.90 11.82
CA SER A 47 -24.30 -28.42 11.69
C SER A 47 -23.91 -28.00 10.26
N ASP A 48 -24.59 -28.50 9.21
CA ASP A 48 -24.33 -28.13 7.81
C ASP A 48 -24.72 -26.66 7.56
N TYR A 49 -25.79 -26.16 8.20
CA TYR A 49 -26.14 -24.75 8.14
C TYR A 49 -25.13 -23.87 8.87
N THR A 50 -24.69 -24.27 10.06
CA THR A 50 -23.65 -23.55 10.80
C THR A 50 -22.35 -23.47 9.99
N ALA A 51 -21.91 -24.57 9.40
CA ALA A 51 -20.71 -24.60 8.55
C ALA A 51 -20.86 -23.70 7.30
N LEU A 52 -22.04 -23.69 6.66
CA LEU A 52 -22.32 -22.78 5.55
C LEU A 52 -22.21 -21.31 5.98
N MET A 53 -22.80 -20.96 7.13
CA MET A 53 -22.77 -19.59 7.64
C MET A 53 -21.37 -19.15 8.06
N GLU A 54 -20.59 -20.05 8.65
CA GLU A 54 -19.18 -19.81 8.94
C GLU A 54 -18.38 -19.55 7.67
N GLN A 55 -18.62 -20.33 6.61
CA GLN A 55 -17.94 -20.15 5.33
C GLN A 55 -18.36 -18.85 4.62
N ILE A 56 -19.66 -18.54 4.58
CA ILE A 56 -20.14 -17.26 4.02
C ILE A 56 -19.53 -16.09 4.79
N SER A 57 -19.52 -16.17 6.13
CA SER A 57 -18.89 -15.15 6.96
C SER A 57 -17.41 -15.02 6.65
N TYR A 58 -16.67 -16.12 6.51
CA TYR A 58 -15.26 -16.11 6.15
C TYR A 58 -15.03 -15.45 4.78
N ASP A 59 -15.75 -15.89 3.75
CA ASP A 59 -15.59 -15.40 2.37
C ASP A 59 -15.92 -13.91 2.27
N VAL A 60 -17.03 -13.47 2.87
CA VAL A 60 -17.41 -12.06 2.92
C VAL A 60 -16.34 -11.25 3.66
N ASN A 61 -15.84 -11.74 4.79
CA ASN A 61 -14.83 -11.00 5.53
C ASN A 61 -13.52 -10.87 4.76
N PHE A 62 -13.09 -11.96 4.11
CA PHE A 62 -11.91 -12.01 3.27
C PHE A 62 -12.00 -11.06 2.07
N ASP A 63 -13.15 -11.04 1.38
CA ASP A 63 -13.38 -10.13 0.26
C ASP A 63 -13.35 -8.66 0.68
N ILE A 64 -13.98 -8.32 1.81
CA ILE A 64 -13.95 -6.96 2.34
C ILE A 64 -12.51 -6.60 2.72
N ASN A 65 -11.78 -7.47 3.42
CA ASN A 65 -10.38 -7.22 3.80
C ASN A 65 -9.50 -6.99 2.56
N THR A 66 -9.67 -7.79 1.52
CA THR A 66 -8.97 -7.65 0.24
C THR A 66 -9.23 -6.30 -0.40
N LYS A 67 -10.50 -5.84 -0.41
CA LYS A 67 -10.86 -4.51 -0.95
C LYS A 67 -10.31 -3.36 -0.12
N MET A 68 -10.19 -3.54 1.19
CA MET A 68 -9.64 -2.52 2.09
C MET A 68 -8.12 -2.42 2.03
N ALA A 69 -7.45 -3.54 1.75
CA ALA A 69 -6.00 -3.62 1.58
C ALA A 69 -5.52 -3.12 0.21
N ASP A 70 -6.42 -2.94 -0.75
CA ASP A 70 -6.10 -2.42 -2.08
C ASP A 70 -5.74 -0.93 -2.01
N THR A 71 -4.44 -0.65 -2.04
CA THR A 71 -3.90 0.71 -2.03
C THR A 71 -3.30 1.04 -3.39
N PRO A 72 -3.84 2.03 -4.13
CA PRO A 72 -3.24 2.47 -5.39
C PRO A 72 -1.83 3.01 -5.18
N ASP A 73 -0.93 2.63 -6.08
CA ASP A 73 0.41 3.20 -6.15
C ASP A 73 0.32 4.73 -6.31
N ASN A 74 1.08 5.45 -5.49
CA ASN A 74 1.17 6.90 -5.57
C ASN A 74 2.65 7.32 -5.53
N LEU A 75 2.94 8.48 -6.12
CA LEU A 75 4.29 9.06 -6.12
C LEU A 75 4.73 9.56 -4.73
N ASN A 76 3.79 9.72 -3.80
CA ASN A 76 4.07 10.24 -2.46
C ASN A 76 4.15 9.11 -1.43
N ILE A 77 5.37 8.64 -1.17
CA ILE A 77 5.68 7.55 -0.24
C ILE A 77 4.93 7.67 1.08
N ILE A 78 4.84 8.88 1.67
CA ILE A 78 4.15 9.13 2.94
C ILE A 78 2.65 8.80 2.83
N SER A 79 2.02 9.21 1.73
CA SER A 79 0.61 8.89 1.44
C SER A 79 0.41 7.38 1.24
N SER A 80 1.33 6.71 0.53
CA SER A 80 1.25 5.25 0.32
C SER A 80 1.31 4.50 1.66
N VAL A 81 2.35 4.78 2.46
CA VAL A 81 2.58 4.14 3.76
C VAL A 81 1.41 4.39 4.70
N ARG A 82 0.88 5.61 4.75
CA ARG A 82 -0.30 5.91 5.58
C ARG A 82 -1.50 5.05 5.19
N LYS A 83 -1.78 4.89 3.88
CA LYS A 83 -2.90 4.05 3.43
C LYS A 83 -2.69 2.57 3.78
N GLN A 84 -1.48 2.06 3.60
CA GLN A 84 -1.14 0.67 3.96
C GLN A 84 -1.30 0.44 5.47
N LEU A 85 -0.81 1.36 6.30
CA LEU A 85 -0.96 1.29 7.76
C LEU A 85 -2.43 1.42 8.19
N ASN A 86 -3.20 2.30 7.54
CA ASN A 86 -4.64 2.40 7.78
C ASN A 86 -5.35 1.09 7.46
N ALA A 87 -5.02 0.44 6.34
CA ALA A 87 -5.59 -0.87 5.98
C ALA A 87 -5.25 -1.94 7.03
N LEU A 88 -3.98 -2.00 7.47
CA LEU A 88 -3.52 -2.92 8.51
C LEU A 88 -4.30 -2.73 9.82
N ILE A 89 -4.41 -1.49 10.29
CA ILE A 89 -5.12 -1.17 11.54
C ILE A 89 -6.61 -1.48 11.42
N ASN A 90 -7.23 -1.13 10.30
CA ASN A 90 -8.66 -1.33 10.14
C ASN A 90 -9.02 -2.83 10.10
N ILE A 91 -8.26 -3.63 9.34
CA ILE A 91 -8.49 -5.08 9.24
C ILE A 91 -8.20 -5.76 10.57
N MET A 92 -7.12 -5.38 11.27
CA MET A 92 -6.83 -5.89 12.61
C MET A 92 -7.98 -5.58 13.57
N ALA A 93 -8.43 -4.32 13.63
CA ALA A 93 -9.51 -3.92 14.54
C ALA A 93 -10.82 -4.65 14.20
N ARG A 94 -11.13 -4.81 12.91
CA ARG A 94 -12.35 -5.49 12.47
C ARG A 94 -12.34 -6.98 12.80
N GLU A 95 -11.23 -7.70 12.56
CA GLU A 95 -11.15 -9.12 12.88
C GLU A 95 -11.15 -9.38 14.39
N VAL A 96 -10.48 -8.54 15.17
CA VAL A 96 -10.55 -8.61 16.64
C VAL A 96 -11.98 -8.35 17.12
N ASN A 97 -12.64 -7.31 16.61
CA ASN A 97 -14.03 -7.02 16.94
C ASN A 97 -14.96 -8.17 16.55
N ARG A 98 -14.78 -8.75 15.36
CA ARG A 98 -15.60 -9.87 14.88
C ARG A 98 -15.49 -11.07 15.82
N LEU A 99 -14.28 -11.44 16.23
CA LEU A 99 -14.06 -12.53 17.18
C LEU A 99 -14.61 -12.19 18.57
N HIS A 100 -14.37 -10.98 19.05
CA HIS A 100 -14.83 -10.55 20.37
C HIS A 100 -16.37 -10.51 20.46
N LEU A 101 -17.06 -9.99 19.43
CA LEU A 101 -18.52 -10.00 19.31
C LEU A 101 -19.12 -11.42 19.27
N SER A 102 -18.37 -12.39 18.72
CA SER A 102 -18.81 -13.80 18.68
C SER A 102 -18.59 -14.55 20.00
N GLY A 103 -17.87 -13.94 20.95
CA GLY A 103 -17.52 -14.56 22.22
C GLY A 103 -18.50 -14.27 23.34
N LYS A 104 -18.24 -14.90 24.49
CA LYS A 104 -18.91 -14.67 25.77
C LYS A 104 -17.95 -14.06 26.77
N THR A 105 -18.46 -13.10 27.52
CA THR A 105 -17.78 -12.44 28.65
C THR A 105 -17.74 -13.37 29.87
N LEU A 106 -17.01 -12.98 30.92
CA LEU A 106 -16.94 -13.78 32.16
C LEU A 106 -18.32 -13.98 32.81
N THR A 107 -19.25 -13.06 32.57
CA THR A 107 -20.60 -13.06 33.14
C THR A 107 -21.63 -13.79 32.26
N GLY A 108 -21.20 -14.42 31.17
CA GLY A 108 -22.07 -15.14 30.23
C GLY A 108 -22.79 -14.24 29.22
N ASN A 109 -22.62 -12.91 29.32
CA ASN A 109 -23.14 -11.95 28.34
C ASN A 109 -22.38 -12.03 27.01
N ASP A 110 -23.04 -11.64 25.91
CA ASP A 110 -22.40 -11.51 24.60
C ASP A 110 -21.28 -10.45 24.62
N GLY A 111 -20.22 -10.71 23.85
CA GLY A 111 -19.13 -9.76 23.71
C GLY A 111 -19.54 -8.49 22.96
N GLY A 112 -18.94 -7.37 23.34
CA GLY A 112 -19.10 -6.08 22.65
C GLY A 112 -18.02 -5.84 21.59
N LEU A 113 -17.89 -4.59 21.15
CA LEU A 113 -16.73 -4.16 20.36
C LEU A 113 -15.49 -4.13 21.25
N PHE A 114 -14.36 -4.59 20.74
CA PHE A 114 -13.07 -4.46 21.42
C PHE A 114 -12.42 -3.10 21.13
N PHE A 115 -12.37 -2.76 19.84
CA PHE A 115 -11.92 -1.48 19.32
C PHE A 115 -13.10 -0.65 18.80
N GLU A 116 -13.06 0.65 19.03
CA GLU A 116 -13.99 1.61 18.46
C GLU A 116 -13.25 2.83 17.94
N ALA A 117 -13.92 3.62 17.11
CA ALA A 117 -13.40 4.89 16.66
C ALA A 117 -13.42 5.90 17.80
N ILE A 118 -12.43 6.79 17.84
CA ILE A 118 -12.46 7.94 18.77
C ILE A 118 -13.56 8.90 18.32
N ASP A 119 -13.64 9.14 17.01
CA ASP A 119 -14.68 9.88 16.31
C ASP A 119 -15.46 8.92 15.41
N ASN A 120 -16.72 8.65 15.78
CA ASN A 120 -17.63 7.74 15.09
C ASN A 120 -18.04 8.21 13.69
N THR A 121 -17.73 9.45 13.31
CA THR A 121 -17.98 9.96 11.94
C THR A 121 -16.90 9.52 10.95
N ARG A 122 -15.79 8.97 11.46
CA ARG A 122 -14.62 8.57 10.67
C ARG A 122 -14.34 7.07 10.83
N PRO A 123 -13.80 6.41 9.80
CA PRO A 123 -13.42 5.00 9.91
C PRO A 123 -12.30 4.81 10.94
N ILE A 124 -12.16 3.58 11.45
CA ILE A 124 -11.02 3.19 12.27
C ILE A 124 -9.75 3.24 11.41
N GLU A 125 -8.81 4.08 11.79
CA GLU A 125 -7.57 4.32 11.06
C GLU A 125 -6.46 4.84 12.01
N LEU A 126 -5.27 5.15 11.47
CA LEU A 126 -4.20 5.80 12.23
C LEU A 126 -4.74 7.04 12.96
N GLY A 127 -4.67 7.03 14.29
CA GLY A 127 -5.10 8.14 15.13
C GLY A 127 -6.61 8.24 15.37
N ASN A 128 -7.43 7.33 14.84
CA ASN A 128 -8.86 7.23 15.12
C ASN A 128 -9.26 5.82 15.58
N ILE A 129 -8.57 5.32 16.59
CA ILE A 129 -8.79 4.01 17.19
C ILE A 129 -8.61 4.10 18.70
N LYS A 130 -9.53 3.50 19.47
CA LYS A 130 -9.40 3.31 20.91
C LYS A 130 -9.98 1.95 21.33
N ILE A 131 -9.62 1.51 22.53
CA ILE A 131 -10.29 0.39 23.19
C ILE A 131 -11.66 0.88 23.66
N ASN A 132 -12.69 0.06 23.52
CA ASN A 132 -14.03 0.40 23.98
C ASN A 132 -14.04 0.60 25.51
N ASP A 133 -14.72 1.67 25.96
CA ASP A 133 -14.72 2.07 27.37
C ASP A 133 -15.35 1.01 28.29
N ALA A 134 -16.23 0.13 27.77
CA ALA A 134 -16.79 -0.99 28.53
C ALA A 134 -15.73 -2.02 28.94
N LEU A 135 -14.60 -2.10 28.24
CA LEU A 135 -13.49 -3.00 28.57
C LEU A 135 -12.58 -2.45 29.68
N MET A 136 -12.87 -1.26 30.22
CA MET A 136 -12.27 -0.84 31.49
C MET A 136 -12.65 -1.79 32.63
N ASP A 137 -13.82 -2.44 32.52
CA ASP A 137 -14.12 -3.65 33.28
C ASP A 137 -13.61 -4.89 32.53
N VAL A 138 -12.59 -5.53 33.07
CA VAL A 138 -11.96 -6.73 32.49
C VAL A 138 -12.93 -7.91 32.38
N ASN A 139 -14.03 -7.91 33.14
CA ASN A 139 -15.05 -8.96 33.06
C ASN A 139 -15.81 -8.92 31.73
N ASN A 140 -15.78 -7.80 31.00
CA ASN A 140 -16.41 -7.63 29.70
C ASN A 140 -15.53 -8.12 28.54
N ILE A 141 -14.32 -8.62 28.81
CA ILE A 141 -13.48 -9.25 27.79
C ILE A 141 -14.09 -10.61 27.44
N ALA A 142 -14.52 -10.75 26.19
CA ALA A 142 -15.10 -11.97 25.66
C ALA A 142 -14.01 -12.94 25.20
N ALA A 143 -13.64 -13.87 26.08
CA ALA A 143 -12.55 -14.82 25.86
C ALA A 143 -13.02 -16.23 25.49
N SER A 144 -14.27 -16.58 25.83
CA SER A 144 -14.85 -17.90 25.60
C SER A 144 -15.80 -17.91 24.41
N THR A 145 -16.03 -19.09 23.83
CA THR A 145 -17.09 -19.27 22.80
C THR A 145 -18.42 -19.70 23.41
N SER A 146 -18.39 -20.16 24.66
CA SER A 146 -19.56 -20.59 25.43
C SER A 146 -19.47 -20.05 26.86
N ASP A 147 -20.55 -20.15 27.63
CA ASP A 147 -20.60 -19.79 29.05
C ASP A 147 -19.91 -20.84 29.96
N ALA A 148 -18.84 -21.46 29.46
CA ALA A 148 -18.08 -22.48 30.18
C ALA A 148 -16.89 -21.84 30.88
N ASN A 149 -16.77 -22.06 32.19
CA ASN A 149 -15.67 -21.53 32.97
C ASN A 149 -14.33 -22.11 32.47
N GLY A 150 -13.34 -21.24 32.25
CA GLY A 150 -12.00 -21.60 31.76
C GLY A 150 -11.85 -21.72 30.25
N ASP A 151 -12.91 -21.49 29.46
CA ASP A 151 -12.80 -21.46 28.00
C ASP A 151 -12.11 -20.17 27.52
N ASN A 152 -11.02 -20.32 26.77
CA ASN A 152 -10.21 -19.22 26.23
C ASN A 152 -10.08 -19.26 24.70
N ARG A 153 -10.95 -20.01 24.00
CA ARG A 153 -10.85 -20.24 22.56
C ARG A 153 -10.89 -18.95 21.72
N ILE A 154 -11.72 -17.97 22.08
CA ILE A 154 -11.76 -16.68 21.36
C ILE A 154 -10.46 -15.91 21.57
N ALA A 155 -9.95 -15.86 22.81
CA ALA A 155 -8.68 -15.21 23.09
C ALA A 155 -7.51 -15.85 22.32
N LEU A 156 -7.49 -17.19 22.22
CA LEU A 156 -6.50 -17.91 21.42
C LEU A 156 -6.64 -17.62 19.91
N GLN A 157 -7.87 -17.54 19.40
CA GLN A 157 -8.12 -17.16 18.01
C GLN A 157 -7.64 -15.73 17.72
N ILE A 158 -7.92 -14.78 18.62
CA ILE A 158 -7.43 -13.40 18.52
C ILE A 158 -5.89 -13.37 18.50
N ALA A 159 -5.23 -14.13 19.37
CA ALA A 159 -3.77 -14.23 19.39
C ALA A 159 -3.21 -14.82 18.08
N ASN A 160 -3.93 -15.76 17.47
CA ASN A 160 -3.53 -16.39 16.21
C ASN A 160 -3.75 -15.51 14.97
N LEU A 161 -4.60 -14.46 15.03
CA LEU A 161 -4.87 -13.56 13.89
C LEU A 161 -3.59 -12.99 13.26
N ARG A 162 -2.52 -12.83 14.05
CA ARG A 162 -1.21 -12.37 13.57
C ARG A 162 -0.68 -13.21 12.39
N ASN A 163 -0.97 -14.51 12.39
CA ASN A 163 -0.45 -15.49 11.44
C ASN A 163 -1.49 -15.91 10.39
N VAL A 164 -2.73 -15.44 10.50
CA VAL A 164 -3.80 -15.79 9.57
C VAL A 164 -3.70 -14.90 8.33
N ASP A 165 -3.88 -15.52 7.18
CA ASP A 165 -3.97 -14.87 5.88
C ASP A 165 -5.27 -14.06 5.78
N LEU A 166 -5.16 -12.75 6.02
CA LEU A 166 -6.31 -11.84 6.14
C LEU A 166 -6.27 -10.69 5.15
N MET A 167 -5.11 -10.41 4.55
CA MET A 167 -4.89 -9.24 3.72
C MET A 167 -4.31 -9.62 2.37
N THR A 168 -4.43 -8.73 1.40
CA THR A 168 -3.70 -8.85 0.14
C THR A 168 -2.70 -7.72 -0.01
N GLY A 169 -1.46 -8.04 -0.37
CA GLY A 169 -0.42 -7.07 -0.71
C GLY A 169 0.38 -7.59 -1.89
N ASN A 170 0.66 -6.74 -2.88
CA ASN A 170 1.41 -7.11 -4.08
C ASN A 170 0.90 -8.41 -4.75
N LYS A 171 -0.43 -8.52 -4.92
CA LYS A 171 -1.13 -9.68 -5.51
C LYS A 171 -0.92 -11.01 -4.76
N LYS A 172 -0.45 -10.97 -3.52
CA LYS A 172 -0.33 -12.14 -2.65
C LYS A 172 -1.27 -12.00 -1.47
N VAL A 173 -1.78 -13.13 -0.99
CA VAL A 173 -2.46 -13.20 0.31
C VAL A 173 -1.39 -13.24 1.39
N LEU A 174 -1.53 -12.39 2.40
CA LEU A 174 -0.55 -12.12 3.43
C LEU A 174 -1.22 -12.11 4.81
N SER A 175 -0.47 -12.58 5.81
CA SER A 175 -0.79 -12.33 7.21
C SER A 175 -0.56 -10.88 7.61
N LEU A 176 -1.11 -10.45 8.76
CA LEU A 176 -0.89 -9.10 9.30
C LEU A 176 0.61 -8.82 9.50
N ASP A 177 1.37 -9.82 9.99
CA ASP A 177 2.80 -9.69 10.21
C ASP A 177 3.57 -9.55 8.89
N THR A 178 3.26 -10.40 7.91
CA THR A 178 3.90 -10.35 6.59
C THR A 178 3.57 -9.06 5.85
N TYR A 179 2.33 -8.56 5.97
CA TYR A 179 1.93 -7.28 5.40
C TYR A 179 2.71 -6.12 6.03
N TYR A 180 2.88 -6.11 7.35
CA TYR A 180 3.68 -5.10 8.03
C TYR A 180 5.17 -5.14 7.62
N GLN A 181 5.75 -6.34 7.51
CA GLN A 181 7.11 -6.51 6.97
C GLN A 181 7.23 -5.98 5.55
N PHE A 182 6.21 -6.18 4.70
CA PHE A 182 6.16 -5.63 3.35
C PHE A 182 6.18 -4.10 3.35
N ILE A 183 5.44 -3.42 4.23
CA ILE A 183 5.48 -1.95 4.35
C ILE A 183 6.90 -1.49 4.67
N ILE A 184 7.57 -2.13 5.63
CA ILE A 184 8.95 -1.79 6.02
C ILE A 184 9.90 -1.96 4.83
N LEU A 185 9.79 -3.08 4.10
CA LEU A 185 10.61 -3.37 2.93
C LEU A 185 10.37 -2.37 1.80
N ASP A 186 9.11 -2.00 1.54
CA ASP A 186 8.76 -1.02 0.51
C ASP A 186 9.37 0.36 0.81
N VAL A 187 9.27 0.82 2.06
CA VAL A 187 9.90 2.08 2.50
C VAL A 187 11.42 2.01 2.37
N GLY A 188 12.03 0.89 2.80
CA GLY A 188 13.47 0.68 2.71
C GLY A 188 13.99 0.72 1.27
N ASN A 189 13.31 0.00 0.36
CA ASN A 189 13.68 -0.04 -1.06
C ASN A 189 13.52 1.34 -1.72
N LYS A 190 12.39 2.02 -1.49
CA LYS A 190 12.18 3.36 -2.05
C LYS A 190 13.18 4.38 -1.51
N GLY A 191 13.56 4.27 -0.23
CA GLY A 191 14.60 5.09 0.36
C GLY A 191 15.97 4.87 -0.30
N TYR A 192 16.33 3.60 -0.51
CA TYR A 192 17.57 3.21 -1.20
C TYR A 192 17.59 3.69 -2.66
N GLU A 193 16.49 3.53 -3.40
CA GLU A 193 16.35 4.04 -4.76
C GLU A 193 16.49 5.57 -4.83
N ALA A 194 15.87 6.28 -3.90
CA ALA A 194 15.94 7.74 -3.83
C ALA A 194 17.37 8.24 -3.54
N ASP A 195 18.10 7.56 -2.67
CA ASP A 195 19.49 7.90 -2.34
C ASP A 195 20.43 7.68 -3.53
N ASN A 196 20.35 6.51 -4.16
CA ASN A 196 21.10 6.20 -5.39
C ASN A 196 20.81 7.19 -6.52
N MET A 197 19.54 7.58 -6.67
CA MET A 197 19.11 8.55 -7.67
C MET A 197 19.67 9.94 -7.36
N ALA A 198 19.64 10.37 -6.10
CA ALA A 198 20.22 11.64 -5.67
C ALA A 198 21.75 11.68 -5.90
N GLU A 199 22.46 10.60 -5.60
CA GLU A 199 23.89 10.47 -5.90
C GLU A 199 24.17 10.55 -7.39
N SER A 200 23.41 9.80 -8.20
CA SER A 200 23.54 9.81 -9.66
C SER A 200 23.33 11.20 -10.24
N TYR A 201 22.28 11.91 -9.81
CA TYR A 201 22.03 13.29 -10.24
C TYR A 201 23.12 14.25 -9.78
N ARG A 202 23.66 14.10 -8.56
CA ARG A 202 24.80 14.90 -8.09
C ARG A 202 26.02 14.71 -9.00
N ASN A 203 26.32 13.46 -9.38
CA ASN A 203 27.43 13.15 -10.28
C ASN A 203 27.20 13.72 -11.70
N LEU A 204 25.97 13.65 -12.22
CA LEU A 204 25.62 14.27 -13.51
C LEU A 204 25.79 15.80 -13.49
N VAL A 205 25.38 16.45 -12.39
CA VAL A 205 25.58 17.91 -12.22
C VAL A 205 27.07 18.25 -12.19
N LEU A 206 27.89 17.48 -11.47
CA LEU A 206 29.34 17.69 -11.43
C LEU A 206 29.99 17.50 -12.81
N GLN A 207 29.59 16.49 -13.57
CA GLN A 207 30.08 16.27 -14.93
C GLN A 207 29.66 17.41 -15.87
N ALA A 208 28.40 17.84 -15.81
CA ALA A 208 27.91 18.95 -16.62
C ALA A 208 28.63 20.26 -16.28
N ASP A 209 28.92 20.52 -15.00
CA ASP A 209 29.69 21.70 -14.61
C ASP A 209 31.15 21.59 -15.07
N GLY A 210 31.77 20.41 -14.97
CA GLY A 210 33.12 20.16 -15.52
C GLY A 210 33.21 20.42 -17.02
N MET A 211 32.22 19.95 -17.80
CA MET A 211 32.13 20.24 -19.24
C MET A 211 31.92 21.73 -19.52
N ARG A 212 31.08 22.40 -18.73
CA ARG A 212 30.88 23.85 -18.84
C ARG A 212 32.19 24.59 -18.58
N GLN A 213 32.93 24.20 -17.55
CA GLN A 213 34.25 24.77 -17.23
C GLN A 213 35.29 24.45 -18.30
N SER A 214 35.26 23.30 -18.98
CA SER A 214 36.22 23.01 -20.06
C SER A 214 35.96 23.84 -21.32
N VAL A 215 34.72 24.23 -21.58
CA VAL A 215 34.35 25.08 -22.73
C VAL A 215 34.51 26.57 -22.41
N MET A 216 34.11 26.99 -21.21
CA MET A 216 34.21 28.39 -20.78
C MET A 216 35.55 28.75 -20.16
N GLY A 217 36.30 27.76 -19.69
CA GLY A 217 37.60 27.93 -19.09
C GLY A 217 38.59 28.38 -20.15
N VAL A 218 39.05 29.62 -20.02
CA VAL A 218 40.16 30.10 -20.82
C VAL A 218 41.45 29.55 -20.21
N SER A 219 42.30 28.96 -21.04
CA SER A 219 43.63 28.55 -20.59
C SER A 219 44.49 29.80 -20.37
N LEU A 220 44.81 30.11 -19.11
CA LEU A 220 45.68 31.25 -18.76
C LEU A 220 47.05 31.16 -19.45
N ASP A 221 47.55 29.96 -19.71
CA ASP A 221 48.81 29.74 -20.42
C ASP A 221 48.66 30.05 -21.93
N GLU A 222 47.50 29.76 -22.52
CA GLU A 222 47.20 30.09 -23.91
C GLU A 222 46.94 31.59 -24.07
N GLU A 223 46.22 32.22 -23.14
CA GLU A 223 46.07 33.68 -23.06
C GLU A 223 47.41 34.39 -22.85
N MET A 224 48.27 33.87 -21.97
CA MET A 224 49.61 34.41 -21.74
C MET A 224 50.50 34.25 -22.99
N THR A 225 50.43 33.11 -23.67
CA THR A 225 51.18 32.88 -24.91
C THR A 225 50.70 33.82 -26.01
N ASN A 226 49.38 34.01 -26.15
CA ASN A 226 48.81 34.97 -27.08
C ASN A 226 49.20 36.41 -26.72
N MET A 227 49.18 36.78 -25.44
CA MET A 227 49.63 38.09 -24.97
C MET A 227 51.10 38.33 -25.30
N ILE A 228 51.97 37.35 -25.05
CA ILE A 228 53.40 37.42 -25.39
C ILE A 228 53.57 37.56 -26.91
N LYS A 229 52.85 36.76 -27.71
CA LYS A 229 52.86 36.85 -29.18
C LYS A 229 52.45 38.23 -29.67
N TYR A 230 51.35 38.79 -29.15
CA TYR A 230 50.89 40.14 -29.51
C TYR A 230 51.88 41.22 -29.05
N LYS A 231 52.52 41.07 -27.89
CA LYS A 231 53.57 41.98 -27.42
C LYS A 231 54.79 41.98 -28.35
N TYR A 232 55.23 40.80 -28.81
CA TYR A 232 56.32 40.69 -29.78
C TYR A 232 55.94 41.26 -31.15
N ALA A 233 54.74 40.95 -31.64
CA ALA A 233 54.23 41.51 -32.90
C ALA A 233 54.14 43.04 -32.85
N TYR A 234 53.66 43.61 -31.74
CA TYR A 234 53.59 45.05 -31.53
C TYR A 234 54.98 45.71 -31.51
N ASN A 235 55.95 45.09 -30.81
CA ASN A 235 57.33 45.57 -30.80
C ASN A 235 57.99 45.49 -32.19
N ALA A 236 57.73 44.42 -32.95
CA ALA A 236 58.23 44.27 -34.31
C ALA A 236 57.64 45.31 -35.26
N ASN A 237 56.32 45.57 -35.16
CA ASN A 237 55.65 46.62 -35.94
C ASN A 237 56.16 48.01 -35.58
N SER A 238 56.43 48.29 -34.30
CA SER A 238 57.01 49.57 -33.87
C SER A 238 58.39 49.79 -34.49
N LYS A 239 59.25 48.76 -34.48
CA LYS A 239 60.55 48.81 -35.18
C LYS A 239 60.41 48.98 -36.69
N LEU A 240 59.43 48.34 -37.33
CA LEU A 240 59.16 48.55 -38.76
C LEU A 240 58.75 49.99 -39.04
N ILE A 241 57.90 50.58 -38.21
CA ILE A 241 57.52 52.00 -38.31
C ILE A 241 58.75 52.90 -38.13
N ASP A 242 59.64 52.60 -37.18
CA ASP A 242 60.88 53.35 -36.99
C ASP A 242 61.78 53.27 -38.22
N VAL A 243 61.93 52.09 -38.83
CA VAL A 243 62.70 51.90 -40.06
C VAL A 243 62.05 52.64 -41.23
N VAL A 244 60.72 52.61 -41.36
CA VAL A 244 60.00 53.38 -42.38
C VAL A 244 60.17 54.88 -42.16
N ASN A 245 60.11 55.36 -40.91
CA ASN A 245 60.39 56.75 -40.57
C ASN A 245 61.83 57.15 -40.95
N GLN A 246 62.82 56.31 -40.65
CA GLN A 246 64.21 56.54 -41.07
C GLN A 246 64.37 56.58 -42.60
N MET A 247 63.65 55.71 -43.32
CA MET A 247 63.63 55.74 -44.79
C MET A 247 62.97 57.01 -45.31
N LEU A 248 61.83 57.44 -44.74
CA LEU A 248 61.14 58.68 -45.09
C LEU A 248 62.02 59.90 -44.79
N GLU A 249 62.66 59.96 -43.63
CA GLU A 249 63.63 61.01 -43.29
C GLU A 249 64.78 61.04 -44.29
N THR A 250 65.32 59.88 -44.68
CA THR A 250 66.39 59.82 -45.69
C THR A 250 65.90 60.37 -47.03
N VAL A 251 64.71 59.98 -47.49
CA VAL A 251 64.14 60.50 -48.75
C VAL A 251 63.87 62.01 -48.67
N ILE A 252 63.44 62.53 -47.52
CA ILE A 252 63.14 63.95 -47.33
C ILE A 252 64.41 64.81 -47.18
N PHE A 253 65.43 64.32 -46.45
CA PHE A 253 66.62 65.11 -46.10
C PHE A 253 67.84 64.88 -46.99
N HIS A 254 67.93 63.76 -47.74
CA HIS A 254 69.07 63.45 -48.62
C HIS A 254 68.77 63.56 -50.13
N LEU A 255 67.54 63.84 -50.54
CA LEU A 255 67.14 64.00 -51.96
C LEU A 255 66.69 65.42 -52.32
N GLY A 256 66.97 66.41 -51.44
CA GLY A 256 66.80 67.84 -51.69
C GLY A 256 68.15 68.56 -51.76
#